data_AF-A0A1C3D0D0-F1
#
_entry.id   AF-A0A1C3D0D0-F1
#
_cell.length_a   1.000
_cell.length_b   1.000
_cell.length_c   1.000
_cell.angle_alpha   90.00
_cell.angle_beta   90.00
_cell.angle_gamma   90.00
#
_symmetry.space_group_name_H-M   'P 1'
#
loop_
_entity.id
_entity.type
_entity.pdbx_description
1 polymer ?
#
loop_
_entity_poly.entity_id
_entity_poly.type
_entity_poly.pdbx_seq_one_letter_code
_entity_poly.pdbx_strand_id
1 'polypeptide(L)'
;MVAQDNEMKLMDPEQLSVALIEAQYALKESKGKPNAKSVLILVSGIELAGKGEAVKQLREWVDPRYLRVKADAPQTFNHKQTFWQPYARFIPAEGQVMVMFGNWYSDLLTTAMHVSKPIDETMFDEYIESMRAYEQDLKNNNVDVIKVWFDLSWKSLQKRLDHMDPGEVHWHKLHGLDWRSKKQYDSLQKLRQRFTDDWEIIDCEKEIERDQQFAQHILRTLKHCPDHLKKAKGQWKQAKIPESLLSPSEDVLPKNQYKDELKQLSKKVAEALRFDTRNVVIAFEGMDAAGKGGSIKRIVKKLDPREYEIYTIAAPEPYELRRPYLWRFWNKIQPEEKISIFDRTWYGRVLVERIEGFANAVEWQRAYEEINRFEKDLYDSQTLVIKFWLAISKDEQEARFKAREETPHKRFKITEEDWRNRGRWDDYLKAVADMLQRTDTDYAPWHVISTNDKNTARVQVLEAILKQLKAE
;
A
#
# COMPACT_ATOMS: atom_id res chain seq x y z
N MET A 1 17.18 27.68 18.40
CA MET A 1 17.49 27.43 19.83
C MET A 1 16.22 27.02 20.53
N VAL A 2 16.01 25.72 20.73
CA VAL A 2 15.14 25.16 21.76
C VAL A 2 16.02 24.17 22.50
N ALA A 3 16.23 24.41 23.79
CA ALA A 3 17.05 23.57 24.64
C ALA A 3 16.41 22.17 24.71
N GLN A 4 17.14 21.16 24.25
CA GLN A 4 16.93 19.77 24.61
C GLN A 4 17.44 19.60 26.04
N ASP A 5 16.54 19.74 27.01
CA ASP A 5 16.71 19.18 28.33
C ASP A 5 15.43 18.44 28.65
N ASN A 6 15.44 17.13 28.38
CA ASN A 6 14.39 16.22 28.77
C ASN A 6 15.04 14.86 29.04
N GLU A 7 15.99 14.82 29.99
CA GLU A 7 16.33 13.57 30.65
C GLU A 7 15.04 13.01 31.25
N MET A 8 14.41 12.07 30.55
CA MET A 8 13.28 11.33 31.08
C MET A 8 13.74 10.62 32.33
N LYS A 9 13.30 11.10 33.49
CA LYS A 9 13.52 10.40 34.74
C LYS A 9 12.93 8.99 34.60
N LEU A 10 13.79 8.00 34.71
CA LEU A 10 13.43 6.60 34.56
C LEU A 10 12.35 6.22 35.58
N MET A 11 11.25 5.66 35.09
CA MET A 11 10.21 5.09 35.92
C MET A 11 10.70 3.82 36.64
N ASP A 12 10.14 3.56 37.81
CA ASP A 12 10.28 2.27 38.47
C ASP A 12 9.77 1.14 37.55
N PRO A 13 10.46 -0.01 37.42
CA PRO A 13 10.08 -1.08 36.51
C PRO A 13 8.67 -1.64 36.72
N GLU A 14 8.22 -1.78 37.97
CA GLU A 14 6.89 -2.32 38.26
C GLU A 14 5.82 -1.33 37.84
N GLN A 15 6.01 -0.04 38.15
CA GLN A 15 5.11 1.03 37.72
C GLN A 15 5.06 1.17 36.19
N LEU A 16 6.21 1.04 35.54
CA LEU A 16 6.32 1.08 34.08
C LEU A 16 5.55 -0.08 33.43
N SER A 17 5.72 -1.30 33.95
CA SER A 17 5.02 -2.50 33.49
C SER A 17 3.49 -2.35 33.61
N VAL A 18 3.00 -1.92 34.78
CA VAL A 18 1.57 -1.69 35.00
C VAL A 18 1.02 -0.65 34.00
N ALA A 19 1.69 0.49 33.86
CA ALA A 19 1.26 1.55 32.96
C ALA A 19 1.26 1.11 31.48
N LEU A 20 2.22 0.27 31.09
CA LEU A 20 2.31 -0.31 29.75
C LEU A 20 1.17 -1.28 29.46
N ILE A 21 0.85 -2.17 30.40
CA ILE A 21 -0.26 -3.11 30.28
C ILE A 21 -1.58 -2.34 30.16
N GLU A 22 -1.83 -1.36 31.01
CA GLU A 22 -3.02 -0.51 30.93
C GLU A 22 -3.15 0.18 29.57
N ALA A 23 -2.06 0.78 29.06
CA ALA A 23 -2.06 1.45 27.78
C ALA A 23 -2.25 0.48 26.59
N GLN A 24 -1.64 -0.71 26.66
CA GLN A 24 -1.80 -1.76 25.65
C GLN A 24 -3.24 -2.28 25.60
N TYR A 25 -3.89 -2.47 26.75
CA TYR A 25 -5.30 -2.87 26.82
C TYR A 25 -6.23 -1.77 26.32
N ALA A 26 -5.96 -0.50 26.65
CA ALA A 26 -6.73 0.62 26.12
C ALA A 26 -6.67 0.67 24.58
N LEU A 27 -5.49 0.46 23.97
CA LEU A 27 -5.34 0.34 22.52
C LEU A 27 -6.13 -0.85 21.97
N LYS A 28 -6.00 -2.03 22.58
CA LYS A 28 -6.73 -3.23 22.16
C LYS A 28 -8.25 -3.03 22.20
N GLU A 29 -8.77 -2.38 23.24
CA GLU A 29 -10.19 -2.09 23.42
C GLU A 29 -10.71 -0.99 22.48
N SER A 30 -9.82 -0.26 21.81
CA SER A 30 -10.20 0.70 20.76
C SER A 30 -10.67 0.01 19.48
N LYS A 31 -10.35 -1.29 19.28
CA LYS A 31 -10.67 -2.05 18.06
C LYS A 31 -12.13 -1.88 17.61
N GLY A 32 -12.34 -1.47 16.35
CA GLY A 32 -13.67 -1.28 15.75
C GLY A 32 -14.45 -0.06 16.26
N LYS A 33 -13.87 0.76 17.13
CA LYS A 33 -14.47 2.04 17.58
C LYS A 33 -14.04 3.18 16.64
N PRO A 34 -14.74 4.33 16.63
CA PRO A 34 -14.35 5.47 15.78
C PRO A 34 -12.95 6.04 16.05
N ASN A 35 -12.39 5.75 17.23
CA ASN A 35 -11.03 6.11 17.61
C ASN A 35 -10.06 4.92 17.57
N ALA A 36 -10.39 3.85 16.84
CA ALA A 36 -9.52 2.68 16.72
C ALA A 36 -8.20 3.07 16.06
N LYS A 37 -7.10 2.59 16.64
CA LYS A 37 -5.73 2.82 16.13
C LYS A 37 -4.92 1.55 16.18
N SER A 38 -3.81 1.53 15.45
CA SER A 38 -2.78 0.51 15.59
C SER A 38 -1.41 1.15 15.68
N VAL A 39 -0.44 0.41 16.24
CA VAL A 39 0.92 0.92 16.47
C VAL A 39 1.93 0.02 15.77
N LEU A 40 2.77 0.63 14.94
CA LEU A 40 3.91 0.02 14.28
C LEU A 40 5.20 0.58 14.88
N ILE A 41 6.07 -0.28 15.40
CA ILE A 41 7.35 0.08 16.02
C ILE A 41 8.47 -0.40 15.11
N LEU A 42 9.16 0.53 14.46
CA LEU A 42 10.37 0.26 13.68
C LEU A 42 11.57 0.25 14.61
N VAL A 43 12.24 -0.91 14.69
CA VAL A 43 13.46 -1.10 15.51
C VAL A 43 14.65 -1.20 14.56
N SER A 44 15.52 -0.20 14.64
CA SER A 44 16.76 -0.11 13.87
C SER A 44 17.92 0.26 14.80
N GLY A 45 19.17 0.11 14.36
CA GLY A 45 20.31 0.47 15.21
C GLY A 45 21.57 -0.33 14.94
N ILE A 46 22.62 0.06 15.67
CA ILE A 46 23.93 -0.60 15.64
C ILE A 46 23.79 -2.06 16.09
N GLU A 47 24.58 -2.94 15.48
CA GLU A 47 24.60 -4.34 15.88
C GLU A 47 25.15 -4.50 17.30
N LEU A 48 24.63 -5.47 18.06
CA LEU A 48 24.93 -5.63 19.49
C LEU A 48 24.60 -4.43 20.39
N ALA A 49 23.84 -3.43 19.92
CA ALA A 49 23.28 -2.38 20.78
C ALA A 49 22.20 -2.92 21.73
N GLY A 50 21.72 -4.15 21.49
CA GLY A 50 20.76 -4.84 22.33
C GLY A 50 19.30 -4.60 21.93
N LYS A 51 19.06 -4.44 20.63
CA LYS A 51 17.74 -4.27 20.01
C LYS A 51 16.80 -5.43 20.39
N GLY A 52 17.30 -6.66 20.32
CA GLY A 52 16.53 -7.88 20.60
C GLY A 52 16.21 -8.01 22.08
N GLU A 53 17.18 -7.71 22.94
CA GLU A 53 17.11 -7.71 24.39
C GLU A 53 16.08 -6.70 24.89
N ALA A 54 16.08 -5.48 24.36
CA ALA A 54 15.09 -4.47 24.71
C ALA A 54 13.66 -4.86 24.31
N VAL A 55 13.47 -5.48 23.14
CA VAL A 55 12.15 -5.98 22.74
C VAL A 55 11.74 -7.21 23.55
N LYS A 56 12.69 -8.06 23.95
CA LYS A 56 12.44 -9.16 24.88
C LYS A 56 12.02 -8.63 26.25
N GLN A 57 12.70 -7.62 26.78
CA GLN A 57 12.33 -6.99 28.05
C GLN A 57 10.96 -6.30 27.96
N LEU A 58 10.66 -5.62 26.84
CA LEU A 58 9.33 -5.06 26.60
C LEU A 58 8.25 -6.15 26.63
N ARG A 59 8.51 -7.34 26.05
CA ARG A 59 7.58 -8.49 26.10
C ARG A 59 7.31 -9.00 27.51
N GLU A 60 8.25 -8.83 28.44
CA GLU A 60 8.05 -9.17 29.85
C GLU A 60 7.23 -8.09 30.60
N TRP A 61 7.30 -6.83 30.15
CA TRP A 61 6.55 -5.71 30.74
C TRP A 61 5.16 -5.46 30.14
N VAL A 62 4.82 -6.11 29.03
CA VAL A 62 3.48 -6.05 28.40
C VAL A 62 2.85 -7.44 28.36
N ASP A 63 1.59 -7.55 27.94
CA ASP A 63 1.04 -8.85 27.58
C ASP A 63 1.59 -9.30 26.21
N PRO A 64 2.40 -10.37 26.14
CA PRO A 64 3.03 -10.82 24.90
C PRO A 64 2.02 -11.32 23.86
N ARG A 65 0.78 -11.65 24.25
CA ARG A 65 -0.29 -12.05 23.32
C ARG A 65 -0.73 -10.90 22.42
N TYR A 66 -0.49 -9.65 22.84
CA TYR A 66 -0.88 -8.45 22.12
C TYR A 66 0.32 -7.66 21.55
N LEU A 67 1.54 -8.20 21.65
CA LEU A 67 2.74 -7.65 21.04
C LEU A 67 3.25 -8.58 19.94
N ARG A 68 2.99 -8.21 18.69
CA ARG A 68 3.48 -8.96 17.52
C ARG A 68 4.91 -8.52 17.18
N VAL A 69 5.73 -9.45 16.72
CA VAL A 69 7.08 -9.15 16.23
C VAL A 69 7.25 -9.79 14.86
N LYS A 70 7.66 -8.98 13.88
CA LYS A 70 8.19 -9.42 12.59
C LYS A 70 9.69 -9.10 12.58
N ALA A 71 10.51 -10.09 12.29
CA ALA A 71 11.95 -9.93 12.19
C ALA A 71 12.45 -10.71 10.98
N ASP A 72 12.92 -9.97 9.98
CA ASP A 72 13.59 -10.53 8.80
C ASP A 72 15.00 -9.93 8.71
N ALA A 73 15.90 -10.61 8.00
CA ALA A 73 17.17 -9.97 7.61
C ALA A 73 16.88 -8.86 6.58
N PRO A 74 17.59 -7.71 6.64
CA PRO A 74 17.47 -6.67 5.64
C PRO A 74 17.78 -7.19 4.24
N GLN A 75 17.05 -6.67 3.28
CA GLN A 75 17.18 -7.01 1.87
C GLN A 75 17.61 -5.77 1.09
N THR A 76 18.43 -5.95 0.07
CA THR A 76 18.73 -4.86 -0.87
C THR A 76 17.49 -4.54 -1.70
N PHE A 77 17.25 -3.25 -1.96
CA PHE A 77 16.15 -2.84 -2.82
C PHE A 77 16.24 -3.47 -4.21
N ASN A 78 15.08 -3.78 -4.77
CA ASN A 78 14.93 -4.25 -6.12
C ASN A 78 14.05 -3.26 -6.90
N HIS A 79 14.26 -3.19 -8.23
CA HIS A 79 13.55 -2.24 -9.09
C HIS A 79 12.14 -2.74 -9.50
N LYS A 80 11.70 -3.90 -9.01
CA LYS A 80 10.41 -4.54 -9.35
C LYS A 80 9.38 -4.44 -8.24
N GLN A 81 9.77 -3.93 -7.08
CA GLN A 81 8.93 -3.78 -5.90
C GLN A 81 9.26 -2.46 -5.23
N THR A 82 8.23 -1.78 -4.74
CA THR A 82 8.45 -0.66 -3.83
C THR A 82 8.92 -1.13 -2.46
N PHE A 83 9.67 -0.30 -1.73
CA PHE A 83 10.36 -0.69 -0.49
C PHE A 83 9.42 -1.23 0.60
N TRP A 84 8.16 -0.79 0.63
CA TRP A 84 7.20 -1.22 1.66
C TRP A 84 6.37 -2.45 1.27
N GLN A 85 6.35 -2.85 -0.01
CA GLN A 85 5.50 -3.94 -0.48
C GLN A 85 5.77 -5.28 0.25
N PRO A 86 7.03 -5.67 0.55
CA PRO A 86 7.30 -6.86 1.37
C PRO A 86 6.69 -6.80 2.78
N TYR A 87 6.47 -5.59 3.29
CA TYR A 87 5.98 -5.32 4.64
C TYR A 87 4.47 -5.13 4.72
N ALA A 88 3.79 -4.89 3.59
CA ALA A 88 2.36 -4.57 3.54
C ALA A 88 1.51 -5.54 4.37
N ARG A 89 1.73 -6.86 4.23
CA ARG A 89 0.98 -7.90 4.97
C ARG A 89 1.09 -7.80 6.50
N PHE A 90 2.17 -7.19 7.00
CA PHE A 90 2.51 -7.09 8.41
C PHE A 90 2.05 -5.77 9.06
N ILE A 91 1.51 -4.83 8.27
CA ILE A 91 0.91 -3.61 8.81
C ILE A 91 -0.19 -4.00 9.83
N PRO A 92 -0.12 -3.48 11.07
CA PRO A 92 -0.97 -3.93 12.16
C PRO A 92 -2.42 -3.52 11.95
N ALA A 93 -3.34 -4.40 12.31
CA ALA A 93 -4.75 -4.08 12.35
C ALA A 93 -5.10 -3.23 13.58
N GLU A 94 -6.24 -2.56 13.57
CA GLU A 94 -6.79 -1.85 14.73
C GLU A 94 -6.69 -2.66 16.03
N GLY A 95 -6.21 -1.99 17.07
CA GLY A 95 -5.95 -2.53 18.40
C GLY A 95 -4.70 -3.40 18.52
N GLN A 96 -3.84 -3.44 17.49
CA GLN A 96 -2.61 -4.23 17.50
C GLN A 96 -1.34 -3.38 17.63
N VAL A 97 -0.34 -3.96 18.29
CA VAL A 97 1.04 -3.47 18.30
C VAL A 97 1.91 -4.44 17.49
N MET A 98 2.66 -3.91 16.53
CA MET A 98 3.63 -4.66 15.71
C MET A 98 5.02 -4.06 15.86
N VAL A 99 5.99 -4.86 16.28
CA VAL A 99 7.41 -4.52 16.24
C VAL A 99 8.04 -5.08 14.97
N MET A 100 8.83 -4.27 14.28
CA MET A 100 9.43 -4.61 13.01
C MET A 100 10.96 -4.40 13.03
N PHE A 101 11.69 -5.51 13.05
CA PHE A 101 13.13 -5.56 12.78
C PHE A 101 13.38 -5.79 11.29
N GLY A 102 14.53 -5.34 10.80
CA GLY A 102 14.87 -5.45 9.38
C GLY A 102 13.76 -4.81 8.54
N ASN A 103 13.43 -3.57 8.89
CA ASN A 103 12.40 -2.78 8.21
C ASN A 103 13.01 -2.04 7.01
N TRP A 104 12.18 -1.25 6.30
CA TRP A 104 12.59 -0.52 5.10
C TRP A 104 13.79 0.42 5.28
N TYR A 105 14.06 0.95 6.48
CA TYR A 105 15.28 1.73 6.72
C TYR A 105 16.52 0.86 6.83
N SER A 106 16.37 -0.36 7.37
CA SER A 106 17.46 -1.33 7.39
C SER A 106 17.81 -1.76 5.96
N ASP A 107 16.79 -1.99 5.12
CA ASP A 107 16.96 -2.29 3.70
C ASP A 107 17.66 -1.15 2.95
N LEU A 108 17.29 0.11 3.22
CA LEU A 108 17.95 1.28 2.63
C LEU A 108 19.42 1.37 3.02
N LEU A 109 19.74 1.22 4.31
CA LEU A 109 21.12 1.23 4.80
C LEU A 109 21.94 0.09 4.18
N THR A 110 21.39 -1.13 4.15
CA THR A 110 22.05 -2.28 3.51
C THR A 110 22.25 -2.03 2.01
N THR A 111 21.29 -1.42 1.32
CA THR A 111 21.39 -1.06 -0.10
C THR A 111 22.49 -0.02 -0.34
N ALA A 112 22.52 1.06 0.44
CA ALA A 112 23.50 2.14 0.33
C ALA A 112 24.94 1.67 0.61
N MET A 113 25.09 0.74 1.54
CA MET A 113 26.39 0.20 1.94
C MET A 113 26.86 -0.96 1.05
N HIS A 114 26.02 -1.45 0.13
CA HIS A 114 26.36 -2.58 -0.72
C HIS A 114 27.36 -2.18 -1.81
N VAL A 115 28.50 -2.87 -1.86
CA VAL A 115 29.65 -2.50 -2.72
C VAL A 115 29.36 -2.61 -4.22
N SER A 116 28.43 -3.48 -4.63
CA SER A 116 28.21 -3.73 -6.07
C SER A 116 27.27 -2.74 -6.77
N LYS A 117 26.40 -2.02 -6.04
CA LYS A 117 25.42 -1.07 -6.58
C LYS A 117 25.05 0.00 -5.53
N PRO A 118 25.98 0.90 -5.18
CA PRO A 118 25.67 1.96 -4.23
C PRO A 118 24.61 2.89 -4.83
N ILE A 119 23.57 3.20 -4.06
CA ILE A 119 22.73 4.37 -4.33
C ILE A 119 23.53 5.62 -4.00
N ASP A 120 23.42 6.66 -4.83
CA ASP A 120 24.02 7.95 -4.54
C ASP A 120 23.22 8.69 -3.45
N GLU A 121 23.77 9.80 -2.97
CA GLU A 121 23.16 10.59 -1.90
C GLU A 121 21.79 11.16 -2.29
N THR A 122 21.58 11.50 -3.56
CA THR A 122 20.31 12.04 -4.06
C THR A 122 19.23 10.97 -4.02
N MET A 123 19.50 9.79 -4.57
CA MET A 123 18.58 8.65 -4.52
C MET A 123 18.29 8.22 -3.08
N PHE A 124 19.29 8.28 -2.19
CA PHE A 124 19.11 8.00 -0.77
C PHE A 124 18.06 8.95 -0.17
N ASP A 125 18.19 10.26 -0.39
CA ASP A 125 17.24 11.25 0.14
C ASP A 125 15.84 11.09 -0.48
N GLU A 126 15.74 10.77 -1.77
CA GLU A 126 14.46 10.49 -2.43
C GLU A 126 13.72 9.30 -1.79
N TYR A 127 14.47 8.25 -1.40
CA TYR A 127 13.89 7.14 -0.64
C TYR A 127 13.43 7.58 0.75
N ILE A 128 14.18 8.43 1.45
CA ILE A 128 13.77 8.95 2.77
C ILE A 128 12.48 9.75 2.68
N GLU A 129 12.34 10.61 1.68
CA GLU A 129 11.10 11.38 1.48
C GLU A 129 9.93 10.46 1.12
N SER A 130 10.17 9.44 0.30
CA SER A 130 9.16 8.42 -0.03
C SER A 130 8.74 7.60 1.21
N MET A 131 9.68 7.27 2.10
CA MET A 131 9.41 6.62 3.40
C MET A 131 8.55 7.48 4.31
N ARG A 132 8.89 8.77 4.44
CA ARG A 132 8.10 9.72 5.23
C ARG A 132 6.69 9.89 4.67
N ALA A 133 6.54 9.94 3.34
CA ALA A 133 5.23 10.01 2.70
C ALA A 133 4.39 8.76 2.97
N TYR A 134 4.98 7.56 2.86
CA TYR A 134 4.29 6.31 3.17
C TYR A 134 3.90 6.20 4.65
N GLU A 135 4.78 6.61 5.56
CA GLU A 135 4.48 6.68 7.00
C GLU A 135 3.36 7.68 7.30
N GLN A 136 3.31 8.79 6.58
CA GLN A 136 2.22 9.74 6.70
C GLN A 136 0.90 9.14 6.19
N ASP A 137 0.92 8.33 5.14
CA ASP A 137 -0.26 7.59 4.67
C ASP A 137 -0.74 6.56 5.69
N LEU A 138 0.18 5.84 6.34
CA LEU A 138 -0.14 4.95 7.46
C LEU A 138 -0.79 5.73 8.60
N LYS A 139 -0.22 6.87 9.01
CA LYS A 139 -0.80 7.75 10.05
C LYS A 139 -2.16 8.29 9.65
N ASN A 140 -2.36 8.69 8.40
CA ASN A 140 -3.66 9.12 7.91
C ASN A 140 -4.69 7.98 8.05
N ASN A 141 -4.26 6.74 7.86
CA ASN A 141 -5.08 5.54 7.98
C ASN A 141 -5.00 4.88 9.37
N ASN A 142 -4.85 5.69 10.43
CA ASN A 142 -4.92 5.31 11.84
C ASN A 142 -3.84 4.30 12.31
N VAL A 143 -2.69 4.27 11.63
CA VAL A 143 -1.51 3.49 12.05
C VAL A 143 -0.41 4.45 12.51
N ASP A 144 -0.15 4.48 13.81
CA ASP A 144 0.92 5.27 14.38
C ASP A 144 2.27 4.55 14.22
N VAL A 145 3.23 5.25 13.64
CA VAL A 145 4.58 4.74 13.38
C VAL A 145 5.55 5.32 14.41
N ILE A 146 6.16 4.45 15.21
CA ILE A 146 7.23 4.75 16.18
C ILE A 146 8.55 4.30 15.56
N LYS A 147 9.58 5.14 15.63
CA LYS A 147 10.88 4.86 15.03
C LYS A 147 11.97 4.99 16.09
N VAL A 148 12.64 3.89 16.39
CA VAL A 148 13.65 3.83 17.44
C VAL A 148 14.97 3.36 16.87
N TRP A 149 16.01 4.17 17.11
CA TRP A 149 17.38 3.86 16.78
C TRP A 149 18.18 3.52 18.04
N PHE A 150 18.66 2.29 18.12
CA PHE A 150 19.56 1.83 19.19
C PHE A 150 21.00 2.18 18.82
N ASP A 151 21.58 3.15 19.52
CA ASP A 151 22.93 3.64 19.26
C ASP A 151 23.96 3.04 20.21
N LEU A 152 25.16 2.80 19.69
CA LEU A 152 26.27 2.27 20.48
C LEU A 152 27.59 2.84 19.95
N SER A 153 28.46 3.27 20.86
CA SER A 153 29.77 3.80 20.46
C SER A 153 30.64 2.72 19.81
N TRP A 154 31.52 3.14 18.90
CA TRP A 154 32.51 2.25 18.28
C TRP A 154 33.29 1.43 19.32
N LYS A 155 33.72 2.08 20.41
CA LYS A 155 34.51 1.44 21.46
C LYS A 155 33.72 0.31 22.15
N SER A 156 32.47 0.58 22.50
CA SER A 156 31.62 -0.41 23.16
C SER A 156 31.17 -1.52 22.21
N LEU A 157 30.94 -1.20 20.93
CA LEU A 157 30.72 -2.21 19.88
C LEU A 157 31.91 -3.17 19.78
N GLN A 158 33.14 -2.67 19.65
CA GLN A 158 34.33 -3.54 19.58
C GLN A 158 34.49 -4.38 20.84
N LYS A 159 34.29 -3.78 22.03
CA LYS A 159 34.31 -4.52 23.29
C LYS A 159 33.29 -5.65 23.28
N ARG A 160 32.04 -5.42 22.85
CA ARG A 160 31.01 -6.47 22.79
C ARG A 160 31.36 -7.56 21.76
N LEU A 161 31.92 -7.20 20.62
CA LEU A 161 32.40 -8.15 19.59
C LEU A 161 33.53 -9.06 20.11
N ASP A 162 34.41 -8.55 20.97
CA ASP A 162 35.53 -9.32 21.55
C ASP A 162 35.06 -10.36 22.60
N HIS A 163 33.92 -10.12 23.25
CA HIS A 163 33.37 -11.01 24.29
C HIS A 163 32.30 -11.98 23.75
N MET A 164 32.08 -12.00 22.43
CA MET A 164 31.08 -12.85 21.78
C MET A 164 31.52 -14.32 21.80
N ASP A 165 30.58 -15.23 22.09
CA ASP A 165 30.83 -16.67 22.02
C ASP A 165 31.18 -17.07 20.58
N PRO A 166 32.31 -17.76 20.34
CA PRO A 166 32.67 -18.30 19.02
C PRO A 166 31.57 -19.09 18.31
N GLY A 167 30.67 -19.75 19.04
CA GLY A 167 29.49 -20.45 18.51
C GLY A 167 28.39 -19.53 17.98
N GLU A 168 28.33 -18.29 18.48
CA GLU A 168 27.36 -17.26 18.09
C GLU A 168 27.85 -16.37 16.93
N VAL A 169 29.16 -16.36 16.67
CA VAL A 169 29.78 -15.54 15.61
C VAL A 169 29.21 -15.83 14.22
N HIS A 170 28.82 -17.08 13.93
CA HIS A 170 28.19 -17.40 12.65
C HIS A 170 26.80 -16.78 12.52
N TRP A 171 26.06 -16.69 13.64
CA TRP A 171 24.77 -16.04 13.68
C TRP A 171 25.00 -14.55 13.49
N HIS A 172 25.97 -13.91 14.15
CA HIS A 172 26.24 -12.47 14.01
C HIS A 172 26.98 -11.99 12.74
N LYS A 173 27.18 -12.82 11.71
CA LYS A 173 27.52 -12.35 10.33
C LYS A 173 26.36 -11.57 9.65
N LEU A 174 25.34 -11.24 10.44
CA LEU A 174 24.04 -10.72 10.06
C LEU A 174 24.14 -9.32 9.46
N HIS A 175 23.53 -9.19 8.28
CA HIS A 175 23.16 -7.93 7.61
C HIS A 175 24.21 -7.30 6.70
N GLY A 176 25.28 -8.04 6.35
CA GLY A 176 26.15 -7.69 5.21
C GLY A 176 27.13 -6.54 5.45
N LEU A 177 27.27 -6.08 6.70
CA LEU A 177 28.27 -5.11 7.12
C LEU A 177 29.37 -5.77 7.95
N ASP A 178 30.60 -5.33 7.75
CA ASP A 178 31.74 -5.65 8.60
C ASP A 178 31.79 -4.67 9.78
N TRP A 179 31.21 -5.08 10.90
CA TRP A 179 31.20 -4.32 12.14
C TRP A 179 32.57 -4.21 12.84
N ARG A 180 33.62 -4.86 12.30
CA ARG A 180 35.03 -4.60 12.68
C ARG A 180 35.70 -3.55 11.80
N SER A 181 35.02 -3.06 10.77
CA SER A 181 35.50 -1.96 9.92
C SER A 181 35.02 -0.60 10.45
N LYS A 182 35.93 0.17 11.03
CA LYS A 182 35.63 1.54 11.48
C LYS A 182 35.11 2.41 10.34
N LYS A 183 35.65 2.22 9.13
CA LYS A 183 35.18 2.91 7.92
C LYS A 183 33.69 2.65 7.66
N GLN A 184 33.25 1.39 7.74
CA GLN A 184 31.83 1.07 7.52
C GLN A 184 30.94 1.61 8.63
N TYR A 185 31.39 1.55 9.89
CA TYR A 185 30.68 2.16 11.02
C TYR A 185 30.51 3.68 10.83
N ASP A 186 31.60 4.40 10.50
CA ASP A 186 31.56 5.85 10.28
C ASP A 186 30.66 6.21 9.09
N SER A 187 30.68 5.42 8.00
CA SER A 187 29.76 5.60 6.87
C SER A 187 28.30 5.39 7.26
N LEU A 188 27.99 4.33 8.02
CA LEU A 188 26.64 4.08 8.50
C LEU A 188 26.13 5.20 9.41
N GLN A 189 26.97 5.71 10.30
CA GLN A 189 26.60 6.84 11.16
C GLN A 189 26.30 8.11 10.35
N LYS A 190 27.07 8.39 9.29
CA LYS A 190 26.79 9.49 8.36
C LYS A 190 25.45 9.33 7.64
N LEU A 191 25.16 8.13 7.13
CA LEU A 191 23.88 7.86 6.44
C LEU A 191 22.70 7.96 7.40
N ARG A 192 22.83 7.41 8.61
CA ARG A 192 21.83 7.50 9.67
C ARG A 192 21.42 8.94 9.99
N GLN A 193 22.39 9.87 10.06
CA GLN A 193 22.11 11.28 10.36
C GLN A 193 21.15 11.92 9.36
N ARG A 194 21.06 11.42 8.12
CA ARG A 194 20.18 11.99 7.08
C ARG A 194 18.69 11.75 7.33
N PHE A 195 18.32 10.74 8.15
CA PHE A 195 16.92 10.36 8.33
C PHE A 195 16.46 10.27 9.78
N THR A 196 17.35 10.51 10.75
CA THR A 196 17.04 10.30 12.18
C THR A 196 16.55 11.53 12.93
N ASP A 197 16.26 12.64 12.23
CA ASP A 197 15.71 13.87 12.85
C ASP A 197 14.38 13.64 13.59
N ASP A 198 13.56 12.70 13.11
CA ASP A 198 12.27 12.33 13.70
C ASP A 198 12.27 10.94 14.36
N TRP A 199 13.46 10.46 14.73
CA TRP A 199 13.66 9.18 15.42
C TRP A 199 13.99 9.38 16.90
N GLU A 200 13.54 8.44 17.72
CA GLU A 200 14.05 8.32 19.08
C GLU A 200 15.41 7.62 19.05
N ILE A 201 16.44 8.31 19.53
CA ILE A 201 17.79 7.75 19.64
C ILE A 201 18.01 7.30 21.08
N ILE A 202 18.25 6.01 21.29
CA ILE A 202 18.51 5.43 22.60
C ILE A 202 20.00 5.11 22.71
N ASP A 203 20.66 5.71 23.71
CA ASP A 203 22.01 5.33 24.10
C ASP A 203 22.00 3.95 24.77
N CYS A 204 22.72 3.00 24.17
CA CYS A 204 22.75 1.62 24.60
C CYS A 204 24.01 1.24 25.40
N GLU A 205 24.78 2.21 25.90
CA GLU A 205 25.94 1.94 26.76
C GLU A 205 25.56 1.20 28.05
N LYS A 206 24.37 1.48 28.61
CA LYS A 206 23.83 0.83 29.81
C LYS A 206 22.53 0.09 29.50
N GLU A 207 22.53 -1.22 29.71
CA GLU A 207 21.43 -2.11 29.30
C GLU A 207 20.10 -1.83 30.02
N ILE A 208 20.15 -1.60 31.33
CA ILE A 208 18.93 -1.33 32.13
C ILE A 208 18.30 0.01 31.72
N GLU A 209 19.12 1.04 31.51
CA GLU A 209 18.65 2.36 31.11
C GLU A 209 18.08 2.31 29.67
N ARG A 210 18.74 1.60 28.75
CA ARG A 210 18.24 1.34 27.38
C ARG A 210 16.84 0.74 27.41
N ASP A 211 16.64 -0.33 28.18
CA ASP A 211 15.37 -1.06 28.21
C ASP A 211 14.25 -0.17 28.76
N GLN A 212 14.51 0.53 29.86
CA GLN A 212 13.54 1.45 30.46
C GLN A 212 13.24 2.65 29.55
N GLN A 213 14.23 3.23 28.88
CA GLN A 213 14.02 4.32 27.93
C GLN A 213 13.15 3.86 26.75
N PHE A 214 13.47 2.71 26.16
CA PHE A 214 12.69 2.13 25.06
C PHE A 214 11.23 1.93 25.48
N ALA A 215 11.01 1.26 26.60
CA ALA A 215 9.68 0.96 27.10
C ALA A 215 8.87 2.22 27.47
N GLN A 216 9.50 3.22 28.10
CA GLN A 216 8.80 4.48 28.40
C GLN A 216 8.49 5.29 27.14
N HIS A 217 9.32 5.22 26.09
CA HIS A 217 9.00 5.82 24.80
C HIS A 217 7.76 5.17 24.15
N ILE A 218 7.68 3.83 24.20
CA ILE A 218 6.47 3.10 23.77
C ILE A 218 5.25 3.51 24.60
N LEU A 219 5.39 3.56 25.93
CA LEU A 219 4.32 3.98 26.83
C LEU A 219 3.81 5.38 26.51
N ARG A 220 4.72 6.35 26.31
CA ARG A 220 4.37 7.73 25.97
C ARG A 220 3.51 7.76 24.70
N THR A 221 3.91 7.00 23.69
CA THR A 221 3.16 6.94 22.43
C THR A 221 1.82 6.25 22.60
N LEU A 222 1.75 5.12 23.30
CA LEU A 222 0.47 4.44 23.56
C LEU A 222 -0.53 5.34 24.30
N LYS A 223 -0.05 6.19 25.21
CA LYS A 223 -0.89 7.17 25.93
C LYS A 223 -1.30 8.37 25.09
N HIS A 224 -0.50 8.78 24.11
CA HIS A 224 -0.67 10.04 23.36
C HIS A 224 -0.74 9.82 21.85
N CYS A 225 -1.29 8.69 21.39
CA CYS A 225 -1.47 8.43 19.96
C CYS A 225 -2.21 9.63 19.31
N PRO A 226 -1.61 10.32 18.32
CA PRO A 226 -2.11 11.58 17.78
C PRO A 226 -3.52 11.43 17.21
N ASP A 227 -4.36 12.44 17.38
CA ASP A 227 -5.67 12.49 16.72
C ASP A 227 -5.48 12.57 15.20
N HIS A 228 -5.97 11.57 14.47
CA HIS A 228 -5.93 11.57 13.01
C HIS A 228 -6.87 12.61 12.43
N LEU A 229 -6.68 12.99 11.16
CA LEU A 229 -7.48 14.01 10.49
C LEU A 229 -8.99 13.72 10.60
N LYS A 230 -9.71 14.57 11.33
CA LYS A 230 -11.19 14.49 11.50
C LYS A 230 -11.96 15.44 10.56
N LYS A 231 -11.26 16.33 9.84
CA LYS A 231 -11.88 17.37 9.00
C LYS A 231 -11.39 17.28 7.56
N ALA A 232 -12.35 17.38 6.63
CA ALA A 232 -12.10 17.35 5.20
C ALA A 232 -11.45 18.66 4.73
N LYS A 233 -10.74 18.62 3.59
CA LYS A 233 -10.11 19.82 3.01
C LYS A 233 -11.18 20.75 2.42
N GLY A 234 -11.42 21.90 3.05
CA GLY A 234 -12.19 23.02 2.48
C GLY A 234 -13.53 22.67 1.81
N GLN A 235 -13.99 23.54 0.90
CA GLN A 235 -15.15 23.25 0.05
C GLN A 235 -14.71 22.41 -1.16
N TRP A 236 -15.32 21.23 -1.34
CA TRP A 236 -14.98 20.35 -2.46
C TRP A 236 -15.34 20.98 -3.80
N LYS A 237 -14.34 21.16 -4.67
CA LYS A 237 -14.55 21.63 -6.05
C LYS A 237 -14.83 20.45 -6.97
N GLN A 238 -16.08 20.33 -7.38
CA GLN A 238 -16.55 19.31 -8.31
C GLN A 238 -15.99 19.53 -9.73
N ALA A 239 -15.49 18.46 -10.34
CA ALA A 239 -15.05 18.41 -11.73
C ALA A 239 -16.21 18.62 -12.70
N LYS A 240 -15.92 19.19 -13.88
CA LYS A 240 -16.85 19.20 -15.00
C LYS A 240 -17.02 17.76 -15.51
N ILE A 241 -18.27 17.33 -15.70
CA ILE A 241 -18.56 16.01 -16.26
C ILE A 241 -18.13 15.99 -17.74
N PRO A 242 -17.23 15.08 -18.15
CA PRO A 242 -16.83 14.94 -19.55
C PRO A 242 -17.99 14.52 -20.46
N GLU A 243 -18.00 15.02 -21.70
CA GLU A 243 -19.03 14.68 -22.69
C GLU A 243 -19.08 13.18 -22.99
N SER A 244 -17.93 12.50 -22.98
CA SER A 244 -17.84 11.05 -23.18
C SER A 244 -18.57 10.21 -22.12
N LEU A 245 -18.91 10.79 -20.97
CA LEU A 245 -19.74 10.15 -19.95
C LEU A 245 -21.24 10.45 -20.12
N LEU A 246 -21.57 11.62 -20.66
CA LEU A 246 -22.95 12.05 -20.89
C LEU A 246 -23.53 11.41 -22.15
N SER A 247 -22.72 11.39 -23.20
CA SER A 247 -23.09 10.96 -24.55
C SER A 247 -22.07 9.92 -25.05
N PRO A 248 -22.07 8.68 -24.54
CA PRO A 248 -21.21 7.61 -25.05
C PRO A 248 -21.43 7.39 -26.55
N SER A 249 -20.37 7.02 -27.28
CA SER A 249 -20.46 6.73 -28.71
C SER A 249 -21.44 5.58 -28.98
N GLU A 250 -22.21 5.74 -30.06
CA GLU A 250 -23.13 4.74 -30.61
C GLU A 250 -22.52 3.97 -31.79
N ASP A 251 -21.21 4.08 -32.00
CA ASP A 251 -20.52 3.39 -33.10
C ASP A 251 -20.64 1.87 -32.98
N VAL A 252 -21.18 1.24 -34.03
CA VAL A 252 -21.42 -0.20 -34.08
C VAL A 252 -20.42 -0.88 -34.98
N LEU A 253 -19.67 -1.85 -34.44
CA LEU A 253 -18.76 -2.67 -35.23
C LEU A 253 -19.51 -3.87 -35.85
N PRO A 254 -19.53 -4.01 -37.18
CA PRO A 254 -20.16 -5.14 -37.85
C PRO A 254 -19.63 -6.49 -37.34
N LYS A 255 -20.53 -7.48 -37.21
CA LYS A 255 -20.20 -8.77 -36.59
C LYS A 255 -19.08 -9.55 -37.29
N ASN A 256 -18.96 -9.45 -38.61
CA ASN A 256 -17.88 -10.07 -39.37
C ASN A 256 -16.54 -9.39 -39.04
N GLN A 257 -16.49 -8.07 -39.14
CA GLN A 257 -15.31 -7.27 -38.81
C GLN A 257 -14.85 -7.50 -37.37
N TYR A 258 -15.78 -7.49 -36.41
CA TYR A 258 -15.50 -7.82 -35.02
C TYR A 258 -14.82 -9.18 -34.84
N LYS A 259 -15.28 -10.22 -35.56
CA LYS A 259 -14.69 -11.57 -35.44
C LYS A 259 -13.24 -11.59 -35.91
N ASP A 260 -12.96 -10.89 -37.01
CA ASP A 260 -11.63 -10.83 -37.61
C ASP A 260 -10.68 -10.01 -36.74
N GLU A 261 -11.07 -8.80 -36.33
CA GLU A 261 -10.30 -7.94 -35.44
C GLU A 261 -10.06 -8.61 -34.08
N LEU A 262 -11.09 -9.18 -33.46
CA LEU A 262 -10.94 -9.89 -32.19
C LEU A 262 -9.93 -11.04 -32.29
N LYS A 263 -9.95 -11.80 -33.39
CA LYS A 263 -9.01 -12.92 -33.57
C LYS A 263 -7.57 -12.42 -33.65
N GLN A 264 -7.34 -11.33 -34.37
CA GLN A 264 -6.01 -10.74 -34.54
C GLN A 264 -5.54 -10.06 -33.24
N LEU A 265 -6.35 -9.15 -32.68
CA LEU A 265 -6.01 -8.37 -31.49
C LEU A 265 -5.86 -9.25 -30.24
N SER A 266 -6.74 -10.23 -29.99
CA SER A 266 -6.55 -11.12 -28.83
C SER A 266 -5.24 -11.91 -28.90
N LYS A 267 -4.74 -12.23 -30.10
CA LYS A 267 -3.43 -12.88 -30.27
C LYS A 267 -2.30 -11.89 -29.95
N LYS A 268 -2.33 -10.71 -30.59
CA LYS A 268 -1.34 -9.65 -30.37
C LYS A 268 -1.24 -9.25 -28.89
N VAL A 269 -2.37 -9.02 -28.22
CA VAL A 269 -2.41 -8.67 -26.79
C VAL A 269 -1.81 -9.75 -25.92
N ALA A 270 -2.12 -11.03 -26.19
CA ALA A 270 -1.56 -12.12 -25.41
C ALA A 270 -0.04 -12.27 -25.60
N GLU A 271 0.47 -12.05 -26.82
CA GLU A 271 1.91 -12.03 -27.09
C GLU A 271 2.58 -10.83 -26.42
N ALA A 272 2.02 -9.62 -26.56
CA ALA A 272 2.56 -8.41 -25.96
C ALA A 272 2.61 -8.49 -24.42
N LEU A 273 1.53 -8.95 -23.78
CA LEU A 273 1.49 -9.13 -22.32
C LEU A 273 2.50 -10.18 -21.83
N ARG A 274 2.64 -11.29 -22.56
CA ARG A 274 3.55 -12.39 -22.19
C ARG A 274 5.02 -11.99 -22.22
N PHE A 275 5.40 -11.16 -23.20
CA PHE A 275 6.79 -10.80 -23.44
C PHE A 275 7.16 -9.41 -22.91
N ASP A 276 6.24 -8.67 -22.29
CA ASP A 276 6.59 -7.43 -21.60
C ASP A 276 7.51 -7.70 -20.40
N THR A 277 8.57 -6.92 -20.31
CA THR A 277 9.56 -7.04 -19.23
C THR A 277 8.99 -6.58 -17.89
N ARG A 278 8.04 -5.64 -17.92
CA ARG A 278 7.30 -5.10 -16.78
C ARG A 278 6.24 -6.08 -16.29
N ASN A 279 5.69 -5.82 -15.13
CA ASN A 279 4.42 -6.42 -14.70
C ASN A 279 3.27 -5.56 -15.22
N VAL A 280 2.07 -6.13 -15.39
CA VAL A 280 0.92 -5.41 -15.93
C VAL A 280 -0.28 -5.56 -15.01
N VAL A 281 -0.81 -4.43 -14.56
CA VAL A 281 -2.07 -4.36 -13.81
C VAL A 281 -3.14 -3.76 -14.70
N ILE A 282 -4.24 -4.48 -14.90
CA ILE A 282 -5.38 -4.02 -15.71
C ILE A 282 -6.59 -3.79 -14.79
N ALA A 283 -6.98 -2.54 -14.63
CA ALA A 283 -8.02 -2.10 -13.70
C ALA A 283 -9.33 -1.77 -14.45
N PHE A 284 -10.41 -2.49 -14.14
CA PHE A 284 -11.74 -2.24 -14.73
C PHE A 284 -12.69 -1.59 -13.74
N GLU A 285 -13.15 -0.39 -14.11
CA GLU A 285 -14.30 0.28 -13.53
C GLU A 285 -15.37 0.57 -14.60
N GLY A 286 -16.55 0.97 -14.16
CA GLY A 286 -17.66 1.31 -15.04
C GLY A 286 -19.00 1.03 -14.40
N MET A 287 -20.04 1.64 -14.95
CA MET A 287 -21.42 1.47 -14.48
C MET A 287 -21.83 -0.01 -14.45
N ASP A 288 -22.82 -0.32 -13.62
CA ASP A 288 -23.41 -1.66 -13.60
C ASP A 288 -23.98 -1.99 -15.00
N ALA A 289 -23.76 -3.23 -15.42
CA ALA A 289 -24.00 -3.73 -16.77
C ALA A 289 -23.20 -3.12 -17.95
N ALA A 290 -22.17 -2.29 -17.71
CA ALA A 290 -21.30 -1.77 -18.77
C ALA A 290 -20.51 -2.86 -19.54
N GLY A 291 -20.22 -4.00 -18.91
CA GLY A 291 -19.68 -5.18 -19.60
C GLY A 291 -18.25 -5.60 -19.24
N LYS A 292 -17.74 -5.18 -18.08
CA LYS A 292 -16.40 -5.51 -17.53
C LYS A 292 -15.97 -6.96 -17.75
N GLY A 293 -16.69 -7.93 -17.19
CA GLY A 293 -16.37 -9.36 -17.34
C GLY A 293 -16.39 -9.87 -18.79
N GLY A 294 -17.11 -9.21 -19.69
CA GLY A 294 -17.08 -9.51 -21.13
C GLY A 294 -15.75 -9.14 -21.78
N SER A 295 -15.19 -7.99 -21.42
CA SER A 295 -13.89 -7.50 -21.88
C SER A 295 -12.74 -8.31 -21.28
N ILE A 296 -12.78 -8.58 -19.97
CA ILE A 296 -11.80 -9.46 -19.28
C ILE A 296 -11.71 -10.82 -19.99
N LYS A 297 -12.86 -11.45 -20.29
CA LYS A 297 -12.90 -12.72 -21.02
C LYS A 297 -12.26 -12.67 -22.42
N ARG A 298 -12.15 -11.50 -23.06
CA ARG A 298 -11.47 -11.36 -24.37
C ARG A 298 -9.97 -11.15 -24.23
N ILE A 299 -9.52 -10.47 -23.18
CA ILE A 299 -8.10 -10.30 -22.85
C ILE A 299 -7.48 -11.67 -22.59
N VAL A 300 -8.07 -12.45 -21.67
CA VAL A 300 -7.49 -13.73 -21.24
C VAL A 300 -7.71 -14.89 -22.21
N LYS A 301 -8.43 -14.68 -23.32
CA LYS A 301 -8.85 -15.75 -24.25
C LYS A 301 -7.68 -16.54 -24.86
N LYS A 302 -6.52 -15.91 -24.99
CA LYS A 302 -5.30 -16.46 -25.61
C LYS A 302 -4.13 -16.59 -24.63
N LEU A 303 -4.39 -16.36 -23.35
CA LEU A 303 -3.44 -16.57 -22.26
C LEU A 303 -3.75 -17.92 -21.59
N ASP A 304 -2.70 -18.61 -21.16
CA ASP A 304 -2.80 -19.74 -20.24
C ASP A 304 -3.21 -19.21 -18.85
N PRO A 305 -4.12 -19.89 -18.13
CA PRO A 305 -4.55 -19.45 -16.79
C PRO A 305 -3.43 -19.27 -15.76
N ARG A 306 -2.24 -19.84 -15.99
CA ARG A 306 -1.06 -19.64 -15.13
C ARG A 306 -0.33 -18.31 -15.38
N GLU A 307 -0.71 -17.58 -16.43
CA GLU A 307 -0.06 -16.33 -16.82
C GLU A 307 -0.71 -15.09 -16.19
N TYR A 308 -1.90 -15.23 -15.61
CA TYR A 308 -2.66 -14.12 -15.08
C TYR A 308 -3.45 -14.47 -13.81
N GLU A 309 -3.70 -13.45 -13.00
CA GLU A 309 -4.65 -13.51 -11.89
C GLU A 309 -5.81 -12.55 -12.11
N ILE A 310 -7.02 -12.97 -11.72
CA ILE A 310 -8.23 -12.13 -11.79
C ILE A 310 -8.75 -11.88 -10.38
N TYR A 311 -8.64 -10.64 -9.93
CA TYR A 311 -9.15 -10.18 -8.65
C TYR A 311 -10.52 -9.54 -8.81
N THR A 312 -11.55 -10.18 -8.24
CA THR A 312 -12.89 -9.58 -8.12
C THR A 312 -12.99 -8.84 -6.79
N ILE A 313 -13.07 -7.51 -6.84
CA ILE A 313 -13.10 -6.69 -5.63
C ILE A 313 -14.53 -6.47 -5.18
N ALA A 314 -14.87 -7.09 -4.05
CA ALA A 314 -16.14 -6.94 -3.36
C ALA A 314 -16.00 -6.07 -2.09
N ALA A 315 -17.07 -6.01 -1.30
CA ALA A 315 -17.04 -5.42 0.03
C ALA A 315 -15.85 -5.98 0.85
N PRO A 316 -15.15 -5.14 1.62
CA PRO A 316 -14.01 -5.59 2.40
C PRO A 316 -14.43 -6.56 3.50
N GLU A 317 -13.61 -7.59 3.71
CA GLU A 317 -13.79 -8.53 4.81
C GLU A 317 -13.54 -7.84 6.17
N PRO A 318 -14.10 -8.34 7.30
CA PRO A 318 -13.90 -7.72 8.62
C PRO A 318 -12.43 -7.58 9.05
N TYR A 319 -11.51 -8.38 8.50
CA TYR A 319 -10.09 -8.20 8.76
C TYR A 319 -9.44 -7.13 7.85
N GLU A 320 -9.97 -6.90 6.65
CA GLU A 320 -9.52 -5.83 5.75
C GLU A 320 -9.95 -4.46 6.29
N LEU A 321 -11.17 -4.35 6.81
CA LEU A 321 -11.71 -3.11 7.40
C LEU A 321 -10.88 -2.55 8.55
N ARG A 322 -10.19 -3.42 9.29
CA ARG A 322 -9.36 -3.03 10.44
C ARG A 322 -7.95 -2.58 10.03
N ARG A 323 -7.71 -2.32 8.75
CA ARG A 323 -6.40 -1.97 8.20
C ARG A 323 -6.52 -0.79 7.24
N PRO A 324 -5.40 -0.12 6.91
CA PRO A 324 -5.40 0.93 5.90
C PRO A 324 -6.06 0.49 4.59
N TYR A 325 -6.81 1.38 3.95
CA TYR A 325 -7.62 1.04 2.77
C TYR A 325 -6.82 0.33 1.67
N LEU A 326 -5.64 0.85 1.35
CA LEU A 326 -4.79 0.29 0.28
C LEU A 326 -4.13 -1.05 0.64
N TRP A 327 -4.16 -1.46 1.91
CA TRP A 327 -3.59 -2.72 2.38
C TRP A 327 -4.13 -3.91 1.58
N ARG A 328 -5.43 -3.97 1.33
CA ARG A 328 -6.05 -5.12 0.63
C ARG A 328 -5.62 -5.26 -0.83
N PHE A 329 -5.18 -4.18 -1.47
CA PHE A 329 -4.73 -4.18 -2.85
C PHE A 329 -3.23 -4.48 -2.93
N TRP A 330 -2.42 -3.90 -2.03
CA TRP A 330 -1.00 -4.25 -1.90
C TRP A 330 -0.77 -5.74 -1.64
N ASN A 331 -1.66 -6.41 -0.90
CA ASN A 331 -1.57 -7.85 -0.66
C ASN A 331 -2.03 -8.72 -1.84
N LYS A 332 -2.62 -8.14 -2.88
CA LYS A 332 -3.04 -8.85 -4.10
C LYS A 332 -2.02 -8.68 -5.23
N ILE A 333 -1.35 -7.53 -5.31
CA ILE A 333 -0.33 -7.32 -6.33
C ILE A 333 0.95 -8.02 -5.88
N GLN A 334 1.15 -9.25 -6.36
CA GLN A 334 2.34 -10.03 -6.06
C GLN A 334 3.40 -9.83 -7.16
N PRO A 335 4.69 -9.66 -6.84
CA PRO A 335 5.71 -9.28 -7.83
C PRO A 335 6.10 -10.39 -8.81
N GLU A 336 5.80 -11.64 -8.45
CA GLU A 336 5.85 -12.80 -9.33
C GLU A 336 4.69 -12.84 -10.35
N GLU A 337 3.60 -12.12 -10.12
CA GLU A 337 2.47 -12.05 -11.05
C GLU A 337 2.78 -11.11 -12.20
N LYS A 338 2.82 -11.67 -13.41
CA LYS A 338 3.06 -10.89 -14.62
C LYS A 338 1.85 -10.08 -15.06
N ILE A 339 0.65 -10.60 -14.87
CA ILE A 339 -0.60 -9.99 -15.34
C ILE A 339 -1.64 -10.09 -14.22
N SER A 340 -2.00 -8.99 -13.59
CA SER A 340 -3.05 -8.93 -12.57
C SER A 340 -4.23 -8.11 -13.10
N ILE A 341 -5.42 -8.71 -13.17
CA ILE A 341 -6.63 -8.06 -13.70
C ILE A 341 -7.61 -7.84 -12.55
N PHE A 342 -8.01 -6.59 -12.33
CA PHE A 342 -8.96 -6.19 -11.30
C PHE A 342 -10.33 -5.89 -11.90
N ASP A 343 -11.37 -6.65 -11.50
CA ASP A 343 -12.78 -6.32 -11.73
C ASP A 343 -13.32 -5.58 -10.51
N ARG A 344 -13.49 -4.25 -10.65
CA ARG A 344 -13.48 -3.26 -9.55
C ARG A 344 -12.13 -3.20 -8.84
N THR A 345 -11.82 -2.06 -8.23
CA THR A 345 -10.45 -1.71 -7.81
C THR A 345 -10.44 -0.84 -6.54
N TRP A 346 -9.29 -0.27 -6.20
CA TRP A 346 -9.12 0.79 -5.18
C TRP A 346 -9.92 2.06 -5.48
N TYR A 347 -10.43 2.24 -6.69
CA TYR A 347 -11.34 3.35 -7.01
C TYR A 347 -12.69 3.27 -6.30
N GLY A 348 -13.02 2.13 -5.68
CA GLY A 348 -14.21 1.97 -4.84
C GLY A 348 -14.37 3.08 -3.78
N ARG A 349 -13.27 3.54 -3.16
CA ARG A 349 -13.28 4.62 -2.14
C ARG A 349 -13.87 5.93 -2.68
N VAL A 350 -13.50 6.29 -3.90
CA VAL A 350 -13.91 7.56 -4.53
C VAL A 350 -15.16 7.43 -5.40
N LEU A 351 -15.68 6.20 -5.54
CA LEU A 351 -16.91 5.86 -6.26
C LEU A 351 -18.00 5.39 -5.28
N VAL A 352 -18.26 4.08 -5.19
CA VAL A 352 -19.38 3.52 -4.42
C VAL A 352 -19.33 3.90 -2.94
N GLU A 353 -18.15 3.92 -2.33
CA GLU A 353 -18.03 4.21 -0.89
C GLU A 353 -18.24 5.70 -0.58
N ARG A 354 -17.85 6.60 -1.50
CA ARG A 354 -18.19 8.03 -1.44
C ARG A 354 -19.69 8.24 -1.60
N ILE A 355 -20.30 7.54 -2.54
CA ILE A 355 -21.72 7.71 -2.91
C ILE A 355 -22.60 7.17 -1.78
N GLU A 356 -22.39 5.93 -1.35
CA GLU A 356 -23.17 5.25 -0.31
C GLU A 356 -22.80 5.69 1.13
N GLY A 357 -21.74 6.50 1.30
CA GLY A 357 -21.33 7.01 2.60
C GLY A 357 -20.53 6.02 3.46
N PHE A 358 -19.98 4.96 2.87
CA PHE A 358 -19.04 4.05 3.53
C PHE A 358 -17.65 4.67 3.74
N ALA A 359 -17.35 5.75 3.01
CA ALA A 359 -16.20 6.61 3.21
C ALA A 359 -16.67 7.97 3.73
N ASN A 360 -16.10 8.45 4.83
CA ASN A 360 -16.34 9.82 5.25
C ASN A 360 -15.59 10.81 4.33
N ALA A 361 -15.95 12.09 4.41
CA ALA A 361 -15.39 13.14 3.55
C ALA A 361 -13.87 13.29 3.66
N VAL A 362 -13.27 12.99 4.81
CA VAL A 362 -11.81 13.02 4.95
C VAL A 362 -11.18 11.90 4.15
N GLU A 363 -11.72 10.70 4.28
CA GLU A 363 -11.18 9.47 3.69
C GLU A 363 -11.22 9.50 2.16
N TRP A 364 -12.37 9.79 1.55
CA TRP A 364 -12.44 9.77 0.08
C TRP A 364 -11.74 10.97 -0.56
N GLN A 365 -11.68 12.13 0.11
CA GLN A 365 -10.99 13.30 -0.46
C GLN A 365 -9.48 13.14 -0.49
N ARG A 366 -8.87 12.53 0.54
CA ARG A 366 -7.43 12.24 0.52
C ARG A 366 -7.08 11.09 -0.41
N ALA A 367 -8.01 10.16 -0.64
CA ALA A 367 -7.76 8.95 -1.40
C ALA A 367 -7.32 9.22 -2.84
N TYR A 368 -7.69 10.34 -3.46
CA TYR A 368 -7.15 10.70 -4.78
C TYR A 368 -5.63 10.84 -4.79
N GLU A 369 -5.06 11.51 -3.77
CA GLU A 369 -3.61 11.68 -3.63
C GLU A 369 -2.93 10.35 -3.27
N GLU A 370 -3.55 9.55 -2.39
CA GLU A 370 -3.05 8.21 -2.02
C GLU A 370 -3.07 7.23 -3.21
N ILE A 371 -4.12 7.26 -4.04
CA ILE A 371 -4.23 6.44 -5.25
C ILE A 371 -3.17 6.82 -6.27
N ASN A 372 -2.94 8.13 -6.48
CA ASN A 372 -1.90 8.57 -7.40
C ASN A 372 -0.51 8.13 -6.95
N ARG A 373 -0.21 8.22 -5.63
CA ARG A 373 1.03 7.67 -5.08
C ARG A 373 1.12 6.17 -5.32
N PHE A 374 0.09 5.42 -4.92
CA PHE A 374 0.01 3.97 -5.13
C PHE A 374 0.30 3.55 -6.58
N GLU A 375 -0.30 4.22 -7.57
CA GLU A 375 -0.08 3.93 -8.98
C GLU A 375 1.30 4.38 -9.46
N LYS A 376 1.84 5.47 -8.92
CA LYS A 376 3.21 5.93 -9.20
C LYS A 376 4.25 4.96 -8.66
N ASP A 377 4.03 4.41 -7.47
CA ASP A 377 4.92 3.43 -6.84
C ASP A 377 4.99 2.15 -7.66
N LEU A 378 3.85 1.69 -8.19
CA LEU A 378 3.78 0.58 -9.13
C LEU A 378 4.54 0.89 -10.43
N TYR A 379 4.32 2.08 -11.01
CA TYR A 379 5.01 2.51 -12.22
C TYR A 379 6.54 2.55 -12.05
N ASP A 380 7.01 3.16 -10.96
CA ASP A 380 8.44 3.26 -10.64
C ASP A 380 9.05 1.88 -10.38
N SER A 381 8.27 0.95 -9.84
CA SER A 381 8.66 -0.45 -9.64
C SER A 381 8.40 -1.35 -10.86
N GLN A 382 8.46 -0.80 -12.08
CA GLN A 382 8.31 -1.53 -13.35
C GLN A 382 6.98 -2.28 -13.49
N THR A 383 5.87 -1.69 -13.02
CA THR A 383 4.52 -2.19 -13.22
C THR A 383 3.69 -1.20 -14.02
N LEU A 384 3.21 -1.61 -15.19
CA LEU A 384 2.32 -0.82 -16.03
C LEU A 384 0.88 -0.92 -15.51
N VAL A 385 0.25 0.20 -15.19
CA VAL A 385 -1.15 0.26 -14.75
C VAL A 385 -2.03 0.76 -15.90
N ILE A 386 -2.93 -0.09 -16.39
CA ILE A 386 -3.88 0.22 -17.48
C ILE A 386 -5.29 0.30 -16.91
N LYS A 387 -5.90 1.49 -16.94
CA LYS A 387 -7.19 1.74 -16.29
C LYS A 387 -8.31 1.96 -17.30
N PHE A 388 -9.44 1.30 -17.10
CA PHE A 388 -10.60 1.38 -17.98
C PHE A 388 -11.83 1.85 -17.23
N TRP A 389 -12.44 2.93 -17.72
CA TRP A 389 -13.81 3.28 -17.36
C TRP A 389 -14.74 2.88 -18.51
N LEU A 390 -15.59 1.89 -18.26
CA LEU A 390 -16.60 1.46 -19.22
C LEU A 390 -17.86 2.32 -19.10
N ALA A 391 -18.02 3.27 -20.02
CA ALA A 391 -19.16 4.18 -20.11
C ALA A 391 -20.31 3.52 -20.89
N ILE A 392 -21.53 3.61 -20.37
CA ILE A 392 -22.75 3.10 -21.00
C ILE A 392 -23.80 4.20 -20.91
N SER A 393 -24.69 4.32 -21.91
CA SER A 393 -25.81 5.25 -21.79
C SER A 393 -26.80 4.77 -20.73
N LYS A 394 -27.54 5.71 -20.15
CA LYS A 394 -28.59 5.39 -19.17
C LYS A 394 -29.64 4.47 -19.79
N ASP A 395 -29.99 4.65 -21.06
CA ASP A 395 -31.01 3.84 -21.72
C ASP A 395 -30.51 2.41 -22.02
N GLU A 396 -29.28 2.27 -22.52
CA GLU A 396 -28.69 0.95 -22.79
C GLU A 396 -28.43 0.16 -21.51
N GLN A 397 -28.14 0.82 -20.38
CA GLN A 397 -28.09 0.15 -19.08
C GLN A 397 -29.43 -0.50 -18.72
N GLU A 398 -30.54 0.22 -18.87
CA GLU A 398 -31.87 -0.32 -18.57
C GLU A 398 -32.27 -1.45 -19.51
N ALA A 399 -32.00 -1.30 -20.80
CA ALA A 399 -32.20 -2.38 -21.76
C ALA A 399 -31.44 -3.65 -21.34
N ARG A 400 -30.20 -3.50 -20.85
CA ARG A 400 -29.41 -4.64 -20.34
C ARG A 400 -29.94 -5.21 -19.03
N PHE A 401 -30.49 -4.39 -18.14
CA PHE A 401 -31.09 -4.87 -16.90
C PHE A 401 -32.30 -5.76 -17.21
N LYS A 402 -33.26 -5.25 -18.00
CA LYS A 402 -34.44 -6.01 -18.45
C LYS A 402 -34.05 -7.31 -19.16
N ALA A 403 -33.09 -7.26 -20.09
CA ALA A 403 -32.61 -8.45 -20.78
C ALA A 403 -31.96 -9.49 -19.85
N ARG A 404 -31.35 -9.08 -18.73
CA ARG A 404 -30.77 -10.00 -17.72
C ARG A 404 -31.85 -10.67 -16.88
N GLU A 405 -32.93 -9.97 -16.55
CA GLU A 405 -34.10 -10.52 -15.84
C GLU A 405 -34.78 -11.61 -16.69
N GLU A 406 -34.85 -11.40 -18.00
CA GLU A 406 -35.48 -12.36 -18.91
C GLU A 406 -34.59 -13.60 -19.14
N THR A 407 -33.26 -13.42 -19.27
CA THR A 407 -32.31 -14.49 -19.62
C THR A 407 -31.99 -15.41 -18.43
N PRO A 408 -32.40 -16.70 -18.41
CA PRO A 408 -32.31 -17.57 -17.23
C PRO A 408 -30.91 -17.64 -16.60
N HIS A 409 -29.87 -17.83 -17.41
CA HIS A 409 -28.47 -17.93 -16.96
C HIS A 409 -27.80 -16.57 -16.68
N LYS A 410 -28.54 -15.45 -16.68
CA LYS A 410 -28.05 -14.12 -16.32
C LYS A 410 -28.87 -13.45 -15.22
N ARG A 411 -29.99 -14.05 -14.79
CA ARG A 411 -30.84 -13.52 -13.72
C ARG A 411 -30.08 -13.27 -12.43
N PHE A 412 -29.10 -14.13 -12.10
CA PHE A 412 -28.25 -13.94 -10.93
C PHE A 412 -27.35 -12.68 -10.98
N LYS A 413 -27.26 -11.99 -12.13
CA LYS A 413 -26.44 -10.79 -12.36
C LYS A 413 -27.21 -9.47 -12.22
N ILE A 414 -28.45 -9.52 -11.74
CA ILE A 414 -29.26 -8.35 -11.46
C ILE A 414 -29.90 -8.52 -10.08
N THR A 415 -29.82 -7.48 -9.29
CA THR A 415 -30.27 -7.41 -7.90
C THR A 415 -31.04 -6.11 -7.69
N GLU A 416 -31.79 -6.00 -6.59
CA GLU A 416 -32.46 -4.74 -6.21
C GLU A 416 -31.45 -3.60 -6.00
N GLU A 417 -30.23 -3.93 -5.58
CA GLU A 417 -29.14 -2.96 -5.43
C GLU A 417 -28.70 -2.35 -6.76
N ASP A 418 -28.70 -3.11 -7.87
CA ASP A 418 -28.38 -2.57 -9.19
C ASP A 418 -29.39 -1.49 -9.63
N TRP A 419 -30.69 -1.71 -9.35
CA TRP A 419 -31.75 -0.72 -9.61
C TRP A 419 -31.64 0.50 -8.69
N ARG A 420 -31.27 0.31 -7.41
CA ARG A 420 -30.98 1.40 -6.47
C ARG A 420 -29.80 2.26 -6.97
N ASN A 421 -28.70 1.64 -7.39
CA ASN A 421 -27.52 2.32 -7.91
C ASN A 421 -27.84 3.13 -9.17
N ARG A 422 -28.68 2.59 -10.05
CA ARG A 422 -29.18 3.33 -11.23
C ARG A 422 -29.94 4.60 -10.85
N GLY A 423 -30.70 4.57 -9.75
CA GLY A 423 -31.37 5.76 -9.20
C GLY A 423 -30.41 6.90 -8.83
N ARG A 424 -29.13 6.57 -8.59
CA ARG A 424 -28.05 7.51 -8.24
C ARG A 424 -27.13 7.85 -9.41
N TRP A 425 -27.61 7.71 -10.65
CA TRP A 425 -26.84 7.93 -11.88
C TRP A 425 -26.01 9.22 -11.87
N ASP A 426 -26.62 10.34 -11.50
CA ASP A 426 -25.96 11.66 -11.54
C ASP A 426 -24.88 11.79 -10.46
N ASP A 427 -25.02 11.09 -9.32
CA ASP A 427 -23.98 11.03 -8.29
C ASP A 427 -22.76 10.26 -8.79
N TYR A 428 -22.98 9.16 -9.51
CA TYR A 428 -21.91 8.41 -10.16
C TYR A 428 -21.21 9.26 -11.23
N LEU A 429 -21.95 9.97 -12.09
CA LEU A 429 -21.33 10.86 -13.10
C LEU A 429 -20.41 11.90 -12.46
N LYS A 430 -20.84 12.52 -11.35
CA LYS A 430 -20.02 13.48 -10.58
C LYS A 430 -18.78 12.82 -9.97
N ALA A 431 -18.93 11.65 -9.34
CA ALA A 431 -17.82 10.94 -8.73
C ALA A 431 -16.78 10.48 -9.76
N VAL A 432 -17.23 9.99 -10.91
CA VAL A 432 -16.37 9.56 -12.03
C VAL A 432 -15.66 10.77 -12.65
N ALA A 433 -16.35 11.90 -12.83
CA ALA A 433 -15.71 13.12 -13.30
C ALA A 433 -14.58 13.58 -12.37
N ASP A 434 -14.79 13.54 -11.06
CA ASP A 434 -13.74 13.84 -10.07
C ASP A 434 -12.59 12.83 -10.13
N MET A 435 -12.90 11.54 -10.25
CA MET A 435 -11.92 10.47 -10.40
C MET A 435 -11.04 10.69 -11.63
N LEU A 436 -11.63 10.88 -12.80
CA LEU A 436 -10.90 11.13 -14.04
C LEU A 436 -10.06 12.40 -13.92
N GLN A 437 -10.63 13.51 -13.44
CA GLN A 437 -9.87 14.77 -13.32
C GLN A 437 -8.65 14.65 -12.39
N ARG A 438 -8.74 13.83 -11.34
CA ARG A 438 -7.76 13.82 -10.25
C ARG A 438 -6.77 12.67 -10.34
N THR A 439 -7.07 11.63 -11.11
CA THR A 439 -6.21 10.44 -11.21
C THR A 439 -5.92 10.01 -12.65
N ASP A 440 -6.29 10.79 -13.65
CA ASP A 440 -5.76 10.63 -15.01
C ASP A 440 -4.34 11.24 -15.08
N THR A 441 -3.32 10.38 -14.98
CA THR A 441 -1.91 10.79 -14.91
C THR A 441 -1.14 10.22 -16.09
N ASP A 442 0.00 10.82 -16.43
CA ASP A 442 0.83 10.38 -17.56
C ASP A 442 1.35 8.94 -17.42
N TYR A 443 1.58 8.49 -16.17
CA TYR A 443 2.09 7.15 -15.86
C TYR A 443 1.00 6.10 -15.66
N ALA A 444 -0.24 6.51 -15.41
CA ALA A 444 -1.41 5.65 -15.28
C ALA A 444 -2.64 6.38 -15.84
N PRO A 445 -2.79 6.47 -17.17
CA PRO A 445 -3.91 7.19 -17.77
C PRO A 445 -5.21 6.38 -17.74
N TRP A 446 -6.34 7.08 -17.81
CA TRP A 446 -7.67 6.49 -17.93
C TRP A 446 -8.08 6.32 -19.39
N HIS A 447 -8.58 5.13 -19.71
CA HIS A 447 -9.25 4.84 -20.97
C HIS A 447 -10.77 4.81 -20.76
N VAL A 448 -11.45 5.88 -21.18
CA VAL A 448 -12.92 5.95 -21.19
C VAL A 448 -13.43 5.28 -22.46
N ILE A 449 -14.05 4.11 -22.33
CA ILE A 449 -14.53 3.30 -23.45
C ILE A 449 -16.04 3.28 -23.47
N SER A 450 -16.64 3.71 -24.59
CA SER A 450 -18.08 3.62 -24.80
C SER A 450 -18.48 2.17 -25.02
N THR A 451 -19.51 1.72 -24.31
CA THR A 451 -19.87 0.29 -24.25
C THR A 451 -21.26 -0.01 -24.75
N ASN A 452 -21.94 0.94 -25.41
CA ASN A 452 -23.27 0.71 -25.97
C ASN A 452 -23.24 -0.45 -26.96
N ASP A 453 -22.30 -0.44 -27.92
CA ASP A 453 -21.91 -1.66 -28.62
C ASP A 453 -20.78 -2.40 -27.88
N LYS A 454 -21.08 -3.62 -27.44
CA LYS A 454 -20.11 -4.49 -26.74
C LYS A 454 -19.00 -4.98 -27.66
N ASN A 455 -19.22 -5.06 -28.96
CA ASN A 455 -18.21 -5.56 -29.88
C ASN A 455 -17.14 -4.50 -30.13
N THR A 456 -17.55 -3.27 -30.47
CA THR A 456 -16.66 -2.09 -30.53
C THR A 456 -15.85 -1.94 -29.24
N ALA A 457 -16.52 -1.93 -28.08
CA ALA A 457 -15.85 -1.74 -26.79
C ALA A 457 -14.75 -2.77 -26.50
N ARG A 458 -14.97 -4.04 -26.85
CA ARG A 458 -13.98 -5.10 -26.62
C ARG A 458 -12.76 -4.96 -27.52
N VAL A 459 -12.95 -4.49 -28.75
CA VAL A 459 -11.84 -4.18 -29.67
C VAL A 459 -11.04 -3.00 -29.11
N GLN A 460 -11.71 -1.91 -28.76
CA GLN A 460 -11.07 -0.71 -28.22
C GLN A 460 -10.29 -0.97 -26.92
N VAL A 461 -10.79 -1.86 -26.05
CA VAL A 461 -10.04 -2.30 -24.86
C VAL A 461 -8.73 -3.01 -25.24
N LEU A 462 -8.77 -3.91 -26.24
CA LEU A 462 -7.56 -4.62 -26.69
C LEU A 462 -6.56 -3.66 -27.36
N GLU A 463 -7.05 -2.72 -28.16
CA GLU A 463 -6.23 -1.68 -28.80
C GLU A 463 -5.58 -0.77 -27.75
N ALA A 464 -6.34 -0.33 -26.73
CA ALA A 464 -5.82 0.47 -25.63
C ALA A 464 -4.71 -0.26 -24.85
N ILE A 465 -4.86 -1.58 -24.64
CA ILE A 465 -3.80 -2.40 -24.03
C ILE A 465 -2.55 -2.39 -24.90
N LEU A 466 -2.67 -2.64 -26.21
CA LEU A 466 -1.51 -2.63 -27.13
C LEU A 466 -0.83 -1.26 -27.16
N LYS A 467 -1.60 -0.18 -27.16
CA LYS A 467 -1.10 1.19 -27.11
C LYS A 467 -0.27 1.44 -25.84
N GLN A 468 -0.75 1.02 -24.66
CA GLN A 468 -0.02 1.17 -23.40
C GLN A 468 1.24 0.29 -23.32
N LEU A 469 1.17 -0.90 -23.93
CA LEU A 469 2.33 -1.78 -24.09
C LEU A 469 3.31 -1.29 -25.17
N LYS A 470 2.94 -0.27 -25.95
CA LYS A 470 3.70 0.25 -27.11
C LYS A 470 4.00 -0.85 -28.15
N ALA A 471 2.99 -1.68 -28.45
CA ALA A 471 3.09 -2.88 -29.26
C ALA A 471 2.08 -2.91 -30.44
N GLU A 472 1.91 -1.78 -31.13
CA GLU A 472 0.93 -1.59 -32.22
C GLU A 472 1.19 -2.49 -33.47
#